data_AF-D6TYW8-F1
#
_entry.id   AF-D6TYW8-F1
#
_cell.length_a   1.000
_cell.length_b   1.000
_cell.length_c   1.000
_cell.angle_alpha   90.00
_cell.angle_beta   90.00
_cell.angle_gamma   90.00
#
_symmetry.space_group_name_H-M   'P 1'
#
loop_
_entity.id
_entity.type
_entity.pdbx_description
1 polymer ?
#
loop_
_entity_poly.entity_id
_entity_poly.type
_entity_poly.pdbx_seq_one_letter_code
_entity_poly.pdbx_strand_id
1 'polypeptide(L)'
;MRDPKPNYIIRYFFDWGAGCCFWSANDAARARFDYSIAPEQLPLSESTIKRANELMEWHDQALNWEYPPDPGPWRQEECERFNQAAKDLLTTVRQELGKHFEVIDEFVEEKEDPELDAYLRDPKSFKRKA
;
A
#
# COMPACT_ATOMS: atom_id res chain seq x y z
N MET A 1 -18.75 20.90 -21.88
CA MET A 1 -19.25 20.54 -20.53
C MET A 1 -18.03 20.27 -19.66
N ARG A 2 -17.95 20.87 -18.48
CA ARG A 2 -16.89 20.54 -17.50
C ARG A 2 -17.28 19.21 -16.86
N ASP A 3 -16.37 18.25 -16.83
CA ASP A 3 -16.59 17.05 -16.00
C ASP A 3 -16.88 17.50 -14.55
N PRO A 4 -17.85 16.88 -13.86
CA PRO A 4 -18.10 17.19 -12.46
C PRO A 4 -16.83 16.92 -11.65
N LYS A 5 -16.52 17.81 -10.70
CA LYS A 5 -15.39 17.60 -9.78
C LYS A 5 -15.63 16.32 -8.96
N PRO A 6 -14.56 15.59 -8.61
CA PRO A 6 -14.67 14.44 -7.71
C PRO A 6 -15.23 14.90 -6.36
N ASN A 7 -16.12 14.09 -5.77
CA ASN A 7 -16.74 14.38 -4.48
C ASN A 7 -15.83 13.95 -3.33
N TYR A 8 -15.13 12.83 -3.52
CA TYR A 8 -14.24 12.24 -2.52
C TYR A 8 -12.82 12.21 -3.08
N ILE A 9 -11.86 12.65 -2.28
CA ILE A 9 -10.44 12.52 -2.60
C ILE A 9 -9.87 11.54 -1.58
N ILE A 10 -9.22 10.50 -2.06
CA ILE A 10 -8.57 9.47 -1.24
C ILE A 10 -7.10 9.32 -1.67
N ARG A 11 -6.24 8.92 -0.74
CA ARG A 11 -4.84 8.55 -0.98
C ARG A 11 -4.73 7.04 -1.03
N TYR A 12 -3.84 6.55 -1.87
CA TYR A 12 -3.49 5.15 -2.01
C TYR A 12 -2.02 4.97 -1.64
N PHE A 13 -1.77 4.28 -0.53
CA PHE A 13 -0.45 3.85 -0.08
C PHE A 13 -0.61 2.80 1.02
N PHE A 14 0.45 2.04 1.28
CA PHE A 14 0.48 1.02 2.32
C PHE A 14 1.21 1.54 3.57
N ASP A 15 0.73 1.13 4.74
CA ASP A 15 1.38 1.41 6.02
C ASP A 15 1.37 0.12 6.86
N TRP A 16 2.46 -0.13 7.58
CA TRP A 16 2.73 -1.41 8.22
C TRP A 16 1.67 -1.74 9.28
N GLY A 17 1.02 -2.90 9.15
CA GLY A 17 -0.01 -3.36 10.08
C GLY A 17 -1.28 -2.50 10.13
N ALA A 18 -1.46 -1.57 9.18
CA ALA A 18 -2.62 -0.67 9.17
C ALA A 18 -3.93 -1.37 8.77
N GLY A 19 -3.85 -2.49 8.04
CA GLY A 19 -5.02 -3.25 7.57
C GLY A 19 -5.87 -2.52 6.52
N CYS A 20 -5.41 -1.39 5.99
CA CYS A 20 -6.03 -0.68 4.87
C CYS A 20 -4.93 -0.03 3.98
N CYS A 21 -5.23 0.19 2.69
CA CYS A 21 -4.36 0.90 1.76
C CYS A 21 -5.02 2.17 1.17
N PHE A 22 -6.15 2.58 1.74
CA PHE A 22 -6.93 3.74 1.31
C PHE A 22 -7.15 4.71 2.47
N TRP A 23 -7.01 6.00 2.20
CA TRP A 23 -7.03 7.03 3.23
C TRP A 23 -7.79 8.27 2.77
N SER A 24 -8.65 8.83 3.62
CA SER A 24 -9.38 10.07 3.29
C SER A 24 -8.43 11.26 3.13
N ALA A 25 -8.60 12.02 2.04
CA ALA A 25 -7.74 13.17 1.70
C ALA A 25 -8.50 14.52 1.64
N ASN A 26 -9.83 14.50 1.75
CA ASN A 26 -10.64 15.70 1.90
C ASN A 26 -11.74 15.53 2.96
N ASP A 27 -12.34 16.62 3.41
CA ASP A 27 -13.36 16.61 4.47
C ASP A 27 -14.58 15.75 4.10
N ALA A 28 -14.96 15.73 2.82
CA ALA A 28 -16.07 14.91 2.35
C ALA A 28 -15.79 13.41 2.50
N ALA A 29 -14.59 12.95 2.14
CA ALA A 29 -14.18 11.56 2.35
C ALA A 29 -14.07 11.25 3.84
N ARG A 30 -13.46 12.15 4.62
CA ARG A 30 -13.29 12.01 6.08
C ARG A 30 -14.63 11.86 6.80
N ALA A 31 -15.62 12.67 6.43
CA ALA A 31 -16.96 12.62 7.01
C ALA A 31 -17.71 11.33 6.65
N ARG A 32 -17.42 10.74 5.48
CA ARG A 32 -18.11 9.54 4.99
C ARG A 32 -17.47 8.23 5.46
N PHE A 33 -16.14 8.20 5.55
CA PHE A 33 -15.34 6.98 5.70
C PHE A 33 -14.42 6.97 6.92
N ASP A 34 -14.31 8.07 7.68
CA ASP A 34 -13.26 8.28 8.69
C ASP A 34 -11.87 8.41 8.02
N TYR A 35 -10.76 8.15 8.72
CA TYR A 35 -9.41 8.41 8.20
C TYR A 35 -8.95 7.27 7.31
N SER A 36 -8.83 6.10 7.92
CA SER A 36 -8.55 4.81 7.31
C SER A 36 -9.82 4.29 6.66
N ILE A 37 -9.73 3.91 5.39
CA ILE A 37 -10.86 3.41 4.63
C ILE A 37 -10.63 1.93 4.36
N ALA A 38 -11.42 1.07 5.01
CA ALA A 38 -11.42 -0.35 4.70
C ALA A 38 -11.92 -0.55 3.25
N PRO A 39 -11.34 -1.48 2.46
CA PRO A 39 -11.76 -1.69 1.07
C PRO A 39 -13.26 -1.97 0.92
N GLU A 40 -13.90 -2.61 1.89
CA GLU A 40 -15.33 -2.93 1.94
C GLU A 40 -16.24 -1.69 2.08
N GLN A 41 -15.69 -0.55 2.48
CA GLN A 41 -16.43 0.71 2.56
C GLN A 41 -16.53 1.41 1.20
N LEU A 42 -15.65 1.06 0.25
CA LEU A 42 -15.63 1.62 -1.09
C LEU A 42 -16.57 0.82 -2.02
N PRO A 43 -17.15 1.45 -3.05
CA PRO A 43 -17.99 0.78 -4.04
C PRO A 43 -17.14 -0.02 -5.04
N LEU A 44 -16.34 -0.95 -4.54
CA LEU A 44 -15.45 -1.84 -5.31
C LEU A 44 -16.08 -3.22 -5.49
N SER A 45 -15.63 -3.96 -6.49
CA SER A 45 -16.01 -5.36 -6.67
C SER A 45 -15.42 -6.24 -5.57
N GLU A 46 -16.08 -7.37 -5.27
CA GLU A 46 -15.58 -8.34 -4.28
C GLU A 46 -14.16 -8.84 -4.61
N SER A 47 -13.84 -9.01 -5.89
CA SER A 47 -12.49 -9.39 -6.34
C SER A 47 -11.45 -8.31 -6.04
N THR A 48 -11.80 -7.04 -6.24
CA THR A 48 -10.88 -5.91 -5.98
C THR A 48 -10.68 -5.71 -4.49
N ILE A 49 -11.74 -5.84 -3.69
CA ILE A 49 -11.68 -5.85 -2.22
C ILE A 49 -10.74 -6.96 -1.73
N LYS A 50 -10.98 -8.21 -2.18
CA LYS A 50 -10.13 -9.35 -1.81
C LYS A 50 -8.68 -9.10 -2.20
N ARG A 51 -8.44 -8.57 -3.39
CA ARG A 51 -7.08 -8.29 -3.87
C ARG A 51 -6.38 -7.21 -3.05
N ALA A 52 -7.10 -6.17 -2.63
CA ALA A 52 -6.57 -5.17 -1.72
C ALA A 52 -6.16 -5.79 -0.38
N ASN A 53 -7.02 -6.64 0.21
CA ASN A 53 -6.73 -7.35 1.45
C ASN A 53 -5.50 -8.27 1.34
N GLU A 54 -5.43 -9.08 0.28
CA GLU A 54 -4.26 -9.94 0.01
C GLU A 54 -2.96 -9.13 -0.14
N LEU A 55 -3.02 -7.96 -0.79
CA LEU A 55 -1.83 -7.13 -0.97
C LEU A 55 -1.37 -6.49 0.34
N MET A 56 -2.27 -6.16 1.26
CA MET A 56 -1.87 -5.64 2.57
C MET A 56 -1.19 -6.72 3.41
N GLU A 57 -1.76 -7.92 3.45
CA GLU A 57 -1.16 -9.07 4.13
C GLU A 57 0.19 -9.46 3.50
N TRP A 58 0.33 -9.29 2.19
CA TRP A 58 1.60 -9.49 1.50
C TRP A 58 2.59 -8.39 1.86
N HIS A 59 2.20 -7.11 1.77
CA HIS A 59 3.03 -5.96 2.12
C HIS A 59 3.62 -6.11 3.51
N ASP A 60 2.81 -6.46 4.52
CA ASP A 60 3.30 -6.65 5.89
C ASP A 60 4.47 -7.65 5.99
N GLN A 61 4.60 -8.61 5.07
CA GLN A 61 5.73 -9.56 5.06
C GLN A 61 7.06 -8.94 4.61
N ALA A 62 7.06 -7.74 4.03
CA ALA A 62 8.26 -6.99 3.67
C ALA A 62 8.96 -6.42 4.90
N LEU A 63 8.26 -6.24 6.02
CA LEU A 63 8.85 -5.71 7.25
C LEU A 63 9.51 -6.82 8.07
N ASN A 64 10.69 -6.52 8.64
CA ASN A 64 11.25 -7.34 9.69
C ASN A 64 10.50 -7.08 11.02
N TRP A 65 9.48 -7.89 11.30
CA TRP A 65 8.68 -7.72 12.53
C TRP A 65 9.42 -8.07 13.81
N GLU A 66 10.52 -8.83 13.76
CA GLU A 66 11.35 -9.09 14.95
C GLU A 66 12.08 -7.81 15.37
N TYR A 67 12.63 -7.08 14.41
CA TYR A 67 13.26 -5.79 14.64
C TYR A 67 13.14 -4.89 13.39
N PRO A 68 12.11 -4.01 13.33
CA PRO A 68 11.81 -3.19 12.15
C PRO A 68 12.98 -2.36 11.59
N PRO A 69 13.94 -1.88 12.39
CA PRO A 69 15.10 -1.18 11.86
C PRO A 69 16.05 -2.05 11.03
N ASP A 70 16.04 -3.37 11.18
CA ASP A 70 16.89 -4.28 10.38
C ASP A 70 16.29 -4.55 9.00
N PRO A 71 17.09 -5.04 8.03
CA PRO A 71 16.61 -5.34 6.69
C PRO A 71 15.38 -6.24 6.69
N GLY A 72 14.39 -5.86 5.87
CA GLY A 72 13.24 -6.69 5.54
C GLY A 72 13.66 -7.96 4.78
N PRO A 73 12.88 -9.05 4.83
CA PRO A 73 13.29 -10.33 4.26
C PRO A 73 13.17 -10.39 2.73
N TRP A 74 12.54 -9.40 2.08
CA TRP A 74 12.29 -9.42 0.65
C TRP A 74 13.55 -9.20 -0.17
N ARG A 75 13.74 -10.12 -1.13
CA ARG A 75 14.67 -9.94 -2.25
C ARG A 75 14.03 -9.08 -3.32
N GLN A 76 14.88 -8.51 -4.18
CA GLN A 76 14.48 -7.55 -5.21
C GLN A 76 13.39 -8.10 -6.13
N GLU A 77 13.43 -9.40 -6.45
CA GLU A 77 12.38 -10.07 -7.23
C GLU A 77 11.00 -10.00 -6.56
N GLU A 78 10.93 -10.20 -5.24
CA GLU A 78 9.66 -10.14 -4.50
C GLU A 78 9.14 -8.70 -4.40
N CYS A 79 10.04 -7.73 -4.17
CA CYS A 79 9.71 -6.31 -4.23
C CYS A 79 9.09 -5.94 -5.58
N GLU A 80 9.69 -6.37 -6.68
CA GLU A 80 9.19 -6.08 -8.04
C GLU A 80 7.82 -6.70 -8.30
N ARG A 81 7.61 -7.96 -7.86
CA ARG A 81 6.31 -8.63 -7.97
C ARG A 81 5.22 -7.90 -7.19
N PHE A 82 5.52 -7.47 -5.97
CA PHE A 82 4.59 -6.68 -5.17
C PHE A 82 4.31 -5.31 -5.79
N ASN A 83 5.34 -4.59 -6.21
CA ASN A 83 5.21 -3.26 -6.82
C ASN A 83 4.33 -3.28 -8.06
N GLN A 84 4.51 -4.30 -8.92
CA GLN A 84 3.65 -4.46 -10.10
C GLN A 84 2.20 -4.72 -9.69
N ALA A 85 1.98 -5.61 -8.72
CA ALA A 85 0.64 -5.92 -8.23
C ALA A 85 -0.07 -4.72 -7.57
N ALA A 86 0.65 -3.87 -6.83
CA ALA A 86 0.12 -2.64 -6.24
C ALA A 86 -0.32 -1.66 -7.33
N LYS A 87 0.48 -1.47 -8.38
CA LYS A 87 0.12 -0.63 -9.53
C LYS A 87 -1.09 -1.15 -10.31
N ASP A 88 -1.19 -2.47 -10.47
CA ASP A 88 -2.33 -3.12 -11.13
C ASP A 88 -3.62 -2.92 -10.31
N LEU A 89 -3.54 -3.06 -8.98
CA LEU A 89 -4.65 -2.75 -8.09
C LEU A 89 -5.07 -1.29 -8.21
N LEU A 90 -4.13 -0.34 -8.14
CA LEU A 90 -4.42 1.09 -8.28
C LEU A 90 -5.14 1.41 -9.60
N THR A 91 -4.69 0.81 -10.70
CA THR A 91 -5.32 0.95 -12.01
C THR A 91 -6.77 0.45 -11.98
N THR A 92 -7.00 -0.72 -11.39
CA THR A 92 -8.33 -1.33 -11.25
C THR A 92 -9.26 -0.49 -10.38
N VAL A 93 -8.79 -0.04 -9.21
CA VAL A 93 -9.54 0.80 -8.27
C VAL A 93 -9.96 2.10 -8.92
N ARG A 94 -9.07 2.77 -9.66
CA ARG A 94 -9.41 4.01 -10.39
C ARG A 94 -10.50 3.81 -11.43
N GLN A 95 -10.51 2.65 -12.09
CA GLN A 95 -11.54 2.31 -13.07
C GLN A 95 -12.89 2.05 -12.39
N GLU A 96 -12.91 1.27 -11.29
CA GLU A 96 -14.13 0.91 -10.57
C GLU A 96 -14.78 2.12 -9.85
N LEU A 97 -13.98 2.96 -9.18
CA LEU A 97 -14.52 4.13 -8.47
C LEU A 97 -15.02 5.23 -9.41
N GLY A 98 -14.46 5.29 -10.62
CA GLY A 98 -14.84 6.26 -11.64
C GLY A 98 -14.68 7.72 -11.20
N LYS A 99 -15.42 8.62 -11.86
CA LYS A 99 -15.26 10.08 -11.72
C LYS A 99 -15.74 10.66 -10.37
N HIS A 100 -16.41 9.86 -9.53
CA HIS A 100 -16.87 10.31 -8.23
C HIS A 100 -15.73 10.41 -7.20
N PHE A 101 -14.63 9.71 -7.46
CA PHE A 101 -13.44 9.69 -6.63
C PHE A 101 -12.23 10.23 -7.40
N GLU A 102 -11.35 10.90 -6.67
CA GLU A 102 -9.96 11.10 -7.07
C GLU A 102 -9.08 10.25 -6.16
N VAL A 103 -8.23 9.41 -6.78
CA VAL A 103 -7.30 8.54 -6.07
C VAL A 103 -5.89 9.07 -6.28
N ILE A 104 -5.36 9.74 -5.25
CA ILE A 104 -3.98 10.23 -5.21
C ILE A 104 -3.06 9.03 -5.00
N ASP A 105 -2.13 8.84 -5.92
CA ASP A 105 -1.09 7.82 -5.79
C ASP A 105 0.03 8.36 -4.90
N GLU A 106 0.19 7.74 -3.74
CA GLU A 106 1.31 8.01 -2.84
C GLU A 106 2.06 6.72 -2.51
N PHE A 107 1.82 5.66 -3.28
CA PHE A 107 2.54 4.42 -3.13
C PHE A 107 4.01 4.63 -3.49
N VAL A 108 4.89 4.25 -2.58
CA VAL A 108 6.33 4.20 -2.80
C VAL A 108 6.71 2.75 -3.03
N GLU A 109 7.39 2.49 -4.14
CA GLU A 109 7.85 1.15 -4.48
C GLU A 109 8.77 0.57 -3.41
N GLU A 110 8.51 -0.69 -3.04
CA GLU A 110 9.38 -1.49 -2.21
C GLU A 110 10.68 -1.81 -2.95
N LYS A 111 11.77 -1.87 -2.20
CA LYS A 111 13.10 -2.18 -2.74
C LYS A 111 13.81 -3.12 -1.79
N GLU A 112 14.60 -4.02 -2.35
CA GLU A 112 15.48 -4.82 -1.52
C GLU A 112 16.39 -3.90 -0.72
N ASP A 113 16.49 -4.19 0.57
CA ASP A 113 17.40 -3.46 1.43
C ASP A 113 18.84 -3.72 0.95
N PRO A 114 19.63 -2.67 0.64
CA PRO A 114 20.98 -2.83 0.11
C PRO A 114 21.94 -3.52 1.09
N GLU A 115 21.57 -3.62 2.37
CA GLU A 115 22.34 -4.30 3.41
C GLU A 115 21.80 -5.70 3.73
N LEU A 116 20.77 -6.18 3.04
CA LEU A 116 20.15 -7.49 3.31
C LEU A 116 21.16 -8.64 3.25
N ASP A 117 22.07 -8.64 2.27
CA ASP A 117 23.12 -9.66 2.19
C ASP A 117 24.10 -9.63 3.37
N ALA A 118 24.37 -8.44 3.91
CA ALA A 118 25.21 -8.30 5.10
C ALA A 118 24.47 -8.81 6.34
N TYR A 119 23.18 -8.47 6.47
CA TYR A 119 22.32 -8.95 7.54
C TYR A 119 22.20 -10.48 7.53
N LEU A 120 21.87 -11.09 6.40
CA LEU A 120 21.67 -12.55 6.31
C LEU A 120 22.95 -13.36 6.56
N ARG A 121 24.13 -12.76 6.40
CA ARG A 121 25.41 -13.43 6.69
C ARG A 121 25.66 -13.58 8.18
N ASP A 122 25.32 -12.57 8.99
CA ASP A 122 25.44 -12.61 10.45
C ASP A 122 24.42 -11.67 11.11
N PRO A 123 23.15 -12.11 11.25
CA PRO A 123 22.08 -11.26 11.80
C PRO A 123 22.38 -10.80 13.24
N LYS A 124 23.09 -11.61 14.03
CA LYS A 124 23.33 -11.34 15.46
C LYS A 124 24.32 -10.21 15.69
N SER A 125 25.28 -10.06 14.78
CA SER A 125 26.29 -9.01 14.85
C SER A 125 26.02 -7.86 13.88
N PHE A 126 24.92 -7.92 13.13
CA PHE A 126 24.58 -6.93 12.13
C PHE A 126 24.41 -5.54 12.76
N LYS A 127 24.92 -4.53 12.06
CA LYS A 127 24.70 -3.13 12.37
C LYS A 127 24.57 -2.38 11.05
N ARG A 128 23.52 -1.58 10.94
CA ARG A 128 23.34 -0.60 9.86
C ARG A 128 24.59 0.26 9.71
N LYS A 129 25.01 0.53 8.47
CA LYS A 129 25.99 1.57 8.21
C LYS A 129 25.39 2.94 8.55
N ALA A 130 26.15 3.76 9.26
CA ALA A 130 25.78 5.13 9.61
C ALA A 130 25.87 6.07 8.39
#